data_AF-A0A6H5K1Y4-F1
#
_entry.id   AF-A0A6H5K1Y4-F1
#
_cell.length_a   1.000
_cell.length_b   1.000
_cell.length_c   1.000
_cell.angle_alpha   90.00
_cell.angle_beta   90.00
_cell.angle_gamma   90.00
#
_symmetry.space_group_name_H-M   'P 1'
#
loop_
_entity.id
_entity.type
_entity.pdbx_description
1 polymer ?
#
loop_
_entity_poly.entity_id
_entity_poly.type
_entity_poly.pdbx_seq_one_letter_code
_entity_poly.pdbx_strand_id
1 'polypeptide(L)'
;MTWVLGCSSAERLGSTLLHQSLKWLTIDLDTAVNTASGPVALEQLSFGDEFNRPIADFEWSVSLLQLSFGDKFNQHIAQVVWPVSLQKLSFALSFGLCFDQTIAGVSWPTFLHQLRFGYNFNQSIAEVVWPVSLRYDFNQPITDVERPASLLQLSFGYRFKQSIAAVVWPVSLQQLSFGYHFNESIDEVVWPVSLQQLSLGKFATSP
;
A
#
# COMPACT_ATOMS: atom_id res chain seq x y z
N MET A 1 17.19 -17.73 -5.26
CA MET A 1 18.21 -16.90 -5.93
C MET A 1 17.75 -15.46 -5.87
N THR A 2 18.42 -14.67 -5.02
CA THR A 2 18.25 -13.22 -4.86
C THR A 2 18.98 -12.52 -5.98
N TRP A 3 18.26 -11.90 -6.90
CA TRP A 3 18.88 -10.96 -7.84
C TRP A 3 18.79 -9.58 -7.22
N VAL A 4 19.88 -9.17 -6.57
CA VAL A 4 20.11 -7.79 -6.16
C VAL A 4 20.79 -7.12 -7.34
N LEU A 5 20.08 -6.27 -8.08
CA LEU A 5 20.67 -5.51 -9.18
C LEU A 5 21.47 -4.33 -8.60
N GLY A 6 22.68 -4.61 -8.13
CA GLY A 6 23.69 -3.61 -7.84
C GLY A 6 24.57 -3.41 -9.07
N CYS A 7 24.25 -2.46 -9.95
CA CYS A 7 25.22 -2.00 -10.94
C CYS A 7 25.11 -0.50 -11.22
N SER A 8 26.19 0.20 -10.89
CA SER A 8 26.41 1.61 -11.15
C SER A 8 26.81 1.84 -12.61
N SER A 9 25.84 2.00 -13.50
CA SER A 9 25.94 2.87 -14.67
C SER A 9 24.56 2.97 -15.31
N ALA A 10 24.29 4.10 -15.95
CA ALA A 10 23.00 4.43 -16.53
C ALA A 10 22.68 3.59 -17.79
N GLU A 11 22.57 2.27 -17.63
CA GLU A 11 21.97 1.40 -18.64
C GLU A 11 20.47 1.31 -18.37
N ARG A 12 19.67 1.68 -19.38
CA ARG A 12 18.25 1.31 -19.42
C ARG A 12 18.19 -0.20 -19.21
N LEU A 13 17.62 -0.64 -18.08
CA LEU A 13 17.31 -2.05 -17.85
C LEU A 13 16.20 -2.44 -18.83
N GLY A 14 16.61 -2.78 -20.06
CA GLY A 14 15.78 -3.43 -21.04
C GLY A 14 15.42 -4.83 -20.56
N SER A 15 14.27 -5.31 -21.03
CA SER A 15 13.59 -6.57 -20.75
C SER A 15 14.41 -7.88 -20.87
N THR A 16 15.70 -7.83 -21.18
CA THR A 16 16.50 -8.95 -21.66
C THR A 16 17.29 -9.73 -20.60
N LEU A 17 17.26 -9.33 -19.32
CA LEU A 17 18.12 -9.96 -18.29
C LEU A 17 17.37 -10.66 -17.14
N LEU A 18 16.05 -10.54 -17.03
CA LEU A 18 15.29 -11.14 -15.92
C LEU A 18 14.62 -12.45 -16.35
N HIS A 19 14.86 -13.52 -15.58
CA HIS A 19 14.27 -14.82 -15.84
C HIS A 19 12.75 -14.78 -15.59
N GLN A 20 11.96 -15.26 -16.54
CA GLN A 20 10.49 -15.12 -16.53
C GLN A 20 9.78 -15.86 -15.39
N SER A 21 10.46 -16.78 -14.71
CA SER A 21 9.94 -17.50 -13.53
C SER A 21 10.18 -16.79 -12.20
N LEU A 22 10.81 -15.61 -12.20
CA LEU A 22 11.07 -14.86 -10.97
C LEU A 22 9.77 -14.54 -10.25
N LYS A 23 9.69 -14.96 -8.98
CA LYS A 23 8.56 -14.68 -8.10
C LYS A 23 8.75 -13.42 -7.26
N TRP A 24 10.00 -12.99 -7.08
CA TRP A 24 10.33 -11.87 -6.24
C TRP A 24 11.51 -11.08 -6.82
N LEU A 25 11.47 -9.76 -6.68
CA LEU A 25 12.47 -8.83 -7.22
C LEU A 25 12.65 -7.67 -6.25
N THR A 26 13.91 -7.30 -6.00
CA THR A 26 14.28 -6.08 -5.29
C THR A 26 15.03 -5.15 -6.24
N ILE A 27 14.67 -3.87 -6.22
CA ILE A 27 15.25 -2.82 -7.06
C ILE A 27 15.84 -1.75 -6.13
N ASP A 28 17.14 -1.84 -5.87
CA ASP A 28 17.80 -0.95 -4.89
C ASP A 28 18.29 0.38 -5.48
N LEU A 29 18.18 0.54 -6.80
CA LEU A 29 18.67 1.72 -7.50
C LEU A 29 17.52 2.69 -7.81
N ASP A 30 17.82 3.99 -7.70
CA ASP A 30 16.98 5.06 -8.24
C ASP A 30 17.13 5.17 -9.77
N THR A 31 17.13 4.06 -10.49
CA THR A 31 17.20 4.01 -11.96
C THR A 31 15.81 3.87 -12.56
N ALA A 32 15.63 4.34 -13.80
CA ALA A 32 14.37 4.16 -14.51
C ALA A 32 14.17 2.67 -14.80
N VAL A 33 13.28 2.04 -14.05
CA VAL A 33 12.81 0.69 -14.33
C VAL A 33 11.58 0.83 -15.19
N ASN A 34 11.67 0.45 -16.46
CA ASN A 34 10.48 0.27 -17.29
C ASN A 34 10.23 -1.24 -17.32
N THR A 35 9.30 -1.74 -16.51
CA THR A 35 8.90 -3.16 -16.52
C THR A 35 7.95 -3.47 -17.66
N ALA A 36 8.06 -2.80 -18.81
CA ALA A 36 7.21 -3.04 -19.98
C ALA A 36 7.23 -4.51 -20.46
N SER A 37 8.16 -5.32 -19.94
CA SER A 37 7.99 -6.78 -19.86
C SER A 37 8.77 -7.37 -18.68
N GLY A 38 8.47 -6.90 -17.46
CA GLY A 38 8.94 -7.55 -16.24
C GLY A 38 8.50 -9.01 -16.18
N PRO A 39 9.11 -9.85 -15.32
CA PRO A 39 8.74 -11.26 -15.23
C PRO A 39 7.24 -11.41 -15.00
N VAL A 40 6.55 -12.07 -15.93
CA VAL A 40 5.07 -12.20 -15.93
C VAL A 40 4.56 -12.89 -14.66
N ALA A 41 5.42 -13.71 -14.04
CA ALA A 41 5.14 -14.45 -12.83
C ALA A 41 5.55 -13.73 -11.53
N LEU A 42 5.97 -12.45 -11.58
CA LEU A 42 6.40 -11.70 -10.40
C LEU A 42 5.25 -11.52 -9.41
N GLU A 43 5.41 -12.06 -8.21
CA GLU A 43 4.44 -11.98 -7.11
C GLU A 43 4.82 -10.93 -6.07
N GLN A 44 6.11 -10.61 -5.94
CA GLN A 44 6.62 -9.66 -4.95
C GLN A 44 7.62 -8.69 -5.58
N LEU A 45 7.42 -7.40 -5.36
CA LEU A 45 8.32 -6.34 -5.81
C LEU A 45 8.64 -5.41 -4.65
N SER A 46 9.93 -5.17 -4.43
CA SER A 46 10.41 -4.25 -3.43
C SER A 46 11.33 -3.21 -4.06
N PHE A 47 10.99 -1.93 -3.93
CA PHE A 47 11.91 -0.84 -4.25
C PHE A 47 12.75 -0.53 -3.01
N GLY A 48 14.07 -0.43 -3.17
CA GLY A 48 15.00 -0.11 -2.10
C GLY A 48 14.92 1.35 -1.66
N ASP A 49 15.73 1.70 -0.66
CA ASP A 49 15.58 2.95 0.09
C ASP A 49 15.81 4.22 -0.73
N GLU A 50 16.56 4.14 -1.83
CA GLU A 50 16.90 5.30 -2.66
C GLU A 50 15.85 5.62 -3.74
N PHE A 51 14.93 4.70 -4.03
CA PHE A 51 13.97 4.85 -5.12
C PHE A 51 12.96 5.97 -4.85
N ASN A 52 12.91 6.98 -5.71
CA ASN A 52 11.96 8.08 -5.60
C ASN A 52 11.48 8.58 -6.98
N ARG A 53 11.38 7.69 -7.97
CA ARG A 53 10.88 8.07 -9.31
C ARG A 53 9.36 7.96 -9.40
N PRO A 54 8.71 8.77 -10.27
CA PRO A 54 7.30 8.63 -10.56
C PRO A 54 6.97 7.23 -11.08
N ILE A 55 5.81 6.70 -10.66
CA ILE A 55 5.34 5.35 -11.00
C ILE A 55 3.97 5.37 -11.69
N ALA A 56 3.52 6.54 -12.17
CA ALA A 56 2.22 6.68 -12.83
C ALA A 56 2.15 5.83 -14.13
N ASP A 57 3.24 5.80 -14.90
CA ASP A 57 3.34 5.08 -16.17
C ASP A 57 3.90 3.65 -16.01
N PHE A 58 3.91 3.11 -14.78
CA PHE A 58 4.53 1.82 -14.51
C PHE A 58 3.61 0.66 -14.93
N GLU A 59 4.11 -0.22 -15.79
CA GLU A 59 3.40 -1.44 -16.19
C GLU A 59 3.68 -2.56 -15.18
N TRP A 60 2.77 -2.75 -14.23
CA TRP A 60 2.89 -3.78 -13.21
C TRP A 60 2.65 -5.18 -13.75
N SER A 61 3.32 -6.17 -13.17
CA SER A 61 2.99 -7.58 -13.42
C SER A 61 1.58 -7.88 -12.96
N VAL A 62 0.81 -8.57 -13.81
CA VAL A 62 -0.56 -9.03 -13.50
C VAL A 62 -0.62 -10.06 -12.38
N SER A 63 0.52 -10.63 -12.01
CA SER A 63 0.65 -11.60 -10.91
C SER A 63 1.11 -10.96 -9.61
N LEU A 64 1.32 -9.63 -9.57
CA LEU A 64 1.92 -8.96 -8.41
C LEU A 64 0.97 -8.96 -7.23
N LEU A 65 1.38 -9.61 -6.14
CA LEU A 65 0.59 -9.75 -4.91
C LEU A 65 1.07 -8.78 -3.82
N GLN A 66 2.37 -8.47 -3.79
CA GLN A 66 2.97 -7.63 -2.76
C GLN A 66 3.89 -6.58 -3.38
N LEU A 67 3.71 -5.34 -2.95
CA LEU A 67 4.51 -4.21 -3.36
C LEU A 67 4.97 -3.41 -2.16
N SER A 68 6.26 -3.12 -2.10
CA SER A 68 6.85 -2.32 -1.03
C SER A 68 7.80 -1.26 -1.56
N PHE A 69 7.73 -0.08 -0.95
CA PHE A 69 8.61 1.04 -1.22
C PHE A 69 9.55 1.30 -0.03
N GLY A 70 10.81 1.58 -0.35
CA GLY A 70 11.83 1.97 0.61
C GLY A 70 11.69 3.41 1.10
N ASP A 71 12.67 3.82 1.92
CA ASP A 71 12.52 5.00 2.77
C ASP A 71 12.40 6.35 2.04
N LYS A 72 12.95 6.54 0.83
CA LYS A 72 12.89 7.83 0.09
C LYS A 72 11.69 8.03 -0.82
N PHE A 73 10.89 7.01 -1.09
CA PHE A 73 9.76 7.16 -2.00
C PHE A 73 8.73 8.16 -1.46
N ASN A 74 8.50 9.24 -2.19
CA ASN A 74 7.56 10.30 -1.82
C ASN A 74 6.88 10.93 -3.05
N GLN A 75 6.62 10.13 -4.08
CA GLN A 75 5.95 10.58 -5.31
C GLN A 75 4.43 10.51 -5.19
N HIS A 76 3.73 11.34 -5.96
CA HIS A 76 2.27 11.30 -6.05
C HIS A 76 1.79 9.97 -6.63
N ILE A 77 0.73 9.41 -6.05
CA ILE A 77 0.17 8.11 -6.45
C ILE A 77 -1.27 8.16 -6.95
N ALA A 78 -1.87 9.35 -7.07
CA ALA A 78 -3.26 9.51 -7.49
C ALA A 78 -3.55 8.97 -8.91
N GLN A 79 -2.55 9.03 -9.81
CA GLN A 79 -2.68 8.57 -11.20
C GLN A 79 -2.11 7.15 -11.42
N VAL A 80 -1.72 6.45 -10.35
CA VAL A 80 -1.12 5.11 -10.48
C VAL A 80 -2.22 4.09 -10.71
N VAL A 81 -2.07 3.32 -11.79
CA VAL A 81 -2.92 2.16 -12.06
C VAL A 81 -2.29 0.95 -11.37
N TRP A 82 -2.78 0.59 -10.19
CA TRP A 82 -2.24 -0.56 -9.44
C TRP A 82 -2.61 -1.90 -10.10
N PRO A 83 -1.79 -2.95 -9.95
CA PRO A 83 -2.12 -4.26 -10.48
C PRO A 83 -3.35 -4.81 -9.75
N VAL A 84 -4.29 -5.38 -10.51
CA VAL A 84 -5.56 -5.87 -9.97
C VAL A 84 -5.36 -6.90 -8.86
N SER A 85 -4.33 -7.75 -8.99
CA SER A 85 -3.97 -8.82 -8.07
C SER A 85 -3.33 -8.35 -6.76
N LEU A 86 -3.04 -7.05 -6.59
CA LEU A 86 -2.28 -6.55 -5.44
C LEU A 86 -3.06 -6.75 -4.14
N GLN A 87 -2.46 -7.47 -3.20
CA GLN A 87 -3.05 -7.78 -1.90
C GLN A 87 -2.42 -6.97 -0.76
N LYS A 88 -1.12 -6.68 -0.88
CA LYS A 88 -0.34 -5.97 0.13
C LYS A 88 0.41 -4.81 -0.48
N LEU A 89 0.22 -3.63 0.09
CA LEU A 89 0.93 -2.42 -0.30
C LEU A 89 1.56 -1.77 0.94
N SER A 90 2.87 -1.58 0.90
CA SER A 90 3.61 -0.93 1.98
C SER A 90 4.42 0.24 1.43
N PHE A 91 4.22 1.43 1.99
CA PHE A 91 5.11 2.59 1.80
C PHE A 91 6.21 2.65 2.86
N ALA A 92 6.50 1.50 3.49
CA ALA A 92 7.50 1.36 4.54
C ALA A 92 8.12 -0.04 4.52
N LEU A 93 9.37 -0.14 4.10
CA LEU A 93 10.20 -1.32 4.33
C LEU A 93 10.89 -1.28 5.70
N SER A 94 11.32 -0.09 6.12
CA SER A 94 11.95 0.17 7.42
C SER A 94 11.07 1.14 8.23
N PHE A 95 11.63 2.25 8.71
CA PHE A 95 10.81 3.29 9.32
C PHE A 95 9.96 4.01 8.26
N GLY A 96 10.22 3.89 6.95
CA GLY A 96 9.34 4.45 5.92
C GLY A 96 9.32 5.98 6.02
N LEU A 97 10.51 6.58 5.95
CA LEU A 97 10.69 7.96 6.41
C LEU A 97 10.06 9.00 5.49
N CYS A 98 9.83 8.79 4.20
CA CYS A 98 9.52 9.93 3.32
C CYS A 98 8.09 10.00 2.78
N PHE A 99 7.34 8.92 2.65
CA PHE A 99 6.00 9.00 2.01
C PHE A 99 5.02 9.83 2.85
N ASP A 100 4.70 11.02 2.35
CA ASP A 100 3.77 11.99 2.95
C ASP A 100 2.97 12.73 1.85
N GLN A 101 2.67 12.02 0.76
CA GLN A 101 1.81 12.55 -0.30
C GLN A 101 0.34 12.27 -0.01
N THR A 102 -0.53 13.18 -0.48
CA THR A 102 -1.97 12.98 -0.36
C THR A 102 -2.39 11.70 -1.07
N ILE A 103 -3.34 11.00 -0.46
CA ILE A 103 -3.97 9.78 -0.97
C ILE A 103 -5.43 10.01 -1.38
N ALA A 104 -5.88 11.27 -1.37
CA ALA A 104 -7.18 11.65 -1.90
C ALA A 104 -7.22 11.36 -3.42
N GLY A 105 -8.31 10.74 -3.90
CA GLY A 105 -8.48 10.37 -5.31
C GLY A 105 -7.67 9.16 -5.78
N VAL A 106 -6.95 8.46 -4.89
CA VAL A 106 -6.24 7.21 -5.26
C VAL A 106 -7.25 6.09 -5.51
N SER A 107 -7.13 5.43 -6.67
CA SER A 107 -7.93 4.25 -7.01
C SER A 107 -7.23 2.98 -6.52
N TRP A 108 -7.55 2.52 -5.32
CA TRP A 108 -6.92 1.31 -4.75
C TRP A 108 -7.32 0.01 -5.46
N PRO A 109 -6.43 -0.99 -5.52
CA PRO A 109 -6.75 -2.26 -6.17
C PRO A 109 -7.83 -3.04 -5.42
N THR A 110 -8.66 -3.76 -6.19
CA THR A 110 -9.85 -4.45 -5.66
C THR A 110 -9.49 -5.55 -4.67
N PHE A 111 -8.31 -6.15 -4.79
CA PHE A 111 -7.86 -7.25 -3.93
C PHE A 111 -7.01 -6.80 -2.72
N LEU A 112 -6.90 -5.50 -2.43
CA LEU A 112 -6.06 -5.00 -1.35
C LEU A 112 -6.64 -5.32 0.03
N HIS A 113 -5.97 -6.16 0.81
CA HIS A 113 -6.36 -6.45 2.20
C HIS A 113 -5.46 -5.79 3.24
N GLN A 114 -4.23 -5.41 2.88
CA GLN A 114 -3.26 -4.81 3.78
C GLN A 114 -2.62 -3.56 3.17
N LEU A 115 -2.74 -2.44 3.89
CA LEU A 115 -2.12 -1.16 3.54
C LEU A 115 -1.35 -0.59 4.72
N ARG A 116 -0.08 -0.27 4.50
CA ARG A 116 0.81 0.30 5.52
C ARG A 116 1.46 1.58 5.02
N PHE A 117 1.31 2.64 5.79
CA PHE A 117 2.01 3.91 5.57
C PHE A 117 3.30 4.00 6.38
N GLY A 118 4.24 4.80 5.87
CA GLY A 118 5.53 5.08 6.51
C GLY A 118 5.45 6.12 7.63
N TYR A 119 6.52 6.22 8.42
CA TYR A 119 6.63 7.02 9.64
C TYR A 119 6.21 8.48 9.49
N ASN A 120 6.50 9.13 8.36
CA ASN A 120 6.17 10.55 8.16
C ASN A 120 4.76 10.81 7.64
N PHE A 121 4.01 9.80 7.22
CA PHE A 121 2.68 10.02 6.64
C PHE A 121 1.77 10.76 7.62
N ASN A 122 1.36 11.97 7.22
CA ASN A 122 0.54 12.87 8.01
C ASN A 122 -0.44 13.66 7.12
N GLN A 123 -0.92 13.05 6.05
CA GLN A 123 -1.92 13.65 5.16
C GLN A 123 -3.34 13.34 5.60
N SER A 124 -4.27 14.25 5.27
CA SER A 124 -5.69 14.06 5.55
C SER A 124 -6.23 12.81 4.86
N ILE A 125 -7.10 12.09 5.56
CA ILE A 125 -7.76 10.89 5.07
C ILE A 125 -9.29 11.02 4.98
N ALA A 126 -9.83 12.22 5.18
CA ALA A 126 -11.27 12.46 5.20
C ALA A 126 -11.95 12.19 3.85
N GLU A 127 -11.26 12.47 2.75
CA GLU A 127 -11.79 12.32 1.37
C GLU A 127 -11.28 11.05 0.69
N VAL A 128 -10.75 10.10 1.44
CA VAL A 128 -10.17 8.87 0.89
C VAL A 128 -11.27 7.84 0.66
N VAL A 129 -11.37 7.39 -0.59
CA VAL A 129 -12.20 6.24 -0.96
C VAL A 129 -11.38 4.98 -0.74
N TRP A 130 -11.57 4.32 0.40
CA TRP A 130 -10.88 3.08 0.71
C TRP A 130 -11.44 1.90 -0.12
N PRO A 131 -10.65 0.83 -0.35
CA PRO A 131 -11.18 -0.36 -1.00
C PRO A 131 -12.23 -1.02 -0.12
N VAL A 132 -13.49 -0.93 -0.55
CA VAL A 132 -14.65 -1.52 0.10
C VAL A 132 -14.86 -2.94 -0.42
N SER A 133 -15.25 -3.87 0.47
CA SER A 133 -15.84 -5.12 -0.01
C SER A 133 -17.04 -4.79 -0.88
N LEU A 134 -17.09 -5.40 -2.07
CA LEU A 134 -18.38 -5.65 -2.71
C LEU A 134 -19.20 -6.48 -1.71
N ARG A 135 -20.24 -5.86 -1.12
CA ARG A 135 -21.27 -6.61 -0.41
C ARG A 135 -21.90 -7.56 -1.43
N TYR A 136 -21.59 -8.85 -1.35
CA TYR A 136 -22.25 -9.85 -2.15
C TYR A 136 -23.67 -10.09 -1.65
N ASP A 137 -24.65 -9.56 -2.37
CA ASP A 137 -25.98 -10.17 -2.46
C ASP A 137 -25.94 -11.35 -3.45
N PHE A 138 -25.20 -12.41 -3.14
CA PHE A 138 -25.19 -13.62 -3.97
C PHE A 138 -25.41 -14.87 -3.12
N ASN A 139 -26.62 -15.42 -3.22
CA ASN A 139 -27.02 -16.75 -2.72
C ASN A 139 -26.38 -17.89 -3.53
N GLN A 140 -25.06 -17.89 -3.71
CA GLN A 140 -24.31 -18.97 -4.37
C GLN A 140 -23.19 -19.48 -3.44
N PRO A 141 -22.90 -20.80 -3.44
CA PRO A 141 -21.83 -21.35 -2.63
C PRO A 141 -20.47 -20.80 -3.07
N ILE A 142 -19.77 -20.14 -2.15
CA ILE A 142 -18.46 -19.54 -2.37
C ILE A 142 -17.45 -20.69 -2.55
N THR A 143 -17.06 -20.98 -3.80
CA THR A 143 -15.82 -21.70 -4.08
C THR A 143 -14.64 -20.77 -3.77
N ASP A 144 -13.60 -21.29 -3.13
CA ASP A 144 -12.47 -20.62 -2.43
C ASP A 144 -11.65 -19.53 -3.18
N VAL A 145 -12.10 -19.01 -4.33
CA VAL A 145 -11.32 -18.14 -5.22
C VAL A 145 -11.93 -16.73 -5.38
N GLU A 146 -13.18 -16.48 -4.98
CA GLU A 146 -13.85 -15.19 -5.20
C GLU A 146 -14.41 -14.57 -3.91
N ARG A 147 -13.54 -14.29 -2.94
CA ARG A 147 -13.88 -13.31 -1.89
C ARG A 147 -13.33 -11.95 -2.31
N PRO A 148 -14.15 -10.95 -2.71
CA PRO A 148 -13.71 -9.62 -3.03
C PRO A 148 -13.02 -9.12 -1.78
N ALA A 149 -11.78 -8.70 -1.97
CA ALA A 149 -11.03 -8.19 -0.85
C ALA A 149 -11.69 -6.95 -0.31
N SER A 150 -11.37 -6.74 0.93
CA SER A 150 -12.00 -5.80 1.80
C SER A 150 -10.85 -5.42 2.71
N LEU A 151 -10.45 -4.15 2.76
CA LEU A 151 -9.29 -3.76 3.55
C LEU A 151 -9.46 -4.31 4.98
N LEU A 152 -8.56 -5.20 5.40
CA LEU A 152 -8.63 -5.88 6.69
C LEU A 152 -7.69 -5.21 7.69
N GLN A 153 -6.54 -4.76 7.20
CA GLN A 153 -5.47 -4.19 8.00
C GLN A 153 -5.05 -2.84 7.42
N LEU A 154 -5.14 -1.81 8.25
CA LEU A 154 -4.69 -0.46 7.93
C LEU A 154 -3.78 0.03 9.06
N SER A 155 -2.59 0.49 8.69
CA SER A 155 -1.61 1.01 9.64
C SER A 155 -1.07 2.35 9.18
N PHE A 156 -1.19 3.35 10.05
CA PHE A 156 -0.73 4.72 9.83
C PHE A 156 0.68 4.96 10.39
N GLY A 157 1.34 5.97 9.82
CA GLY A 157 2.67 6.41 10.20
C GLY A 157 2.76 6.96 11.62
N TYR A 158 3.96 6.90 12.20
CA TYR A 158 4.27 7.42 13.54
C TYR A 158 3.85 8.88 13.77
N ARG A 159 3.98 9.73 12.72
CA ARG A 159 3.66 11.16 12.76
C ARG A 159 2.20 11.51 12.47
N PHE A 160 1.35 10.54 12.18
CA PHE A 160 -0.06 10.79 11.85
C PHE A 160 -0.78 11.48 13.01
N LYS A 161 -1.32 12.68 12.73
CA LYS A 161 -2.02 13.58 13.68
C LYS A 161 -3.31 14.16 13.09
N GLN A 162 -3.78 13.61 11.97
CA GLN A 162 -4.93 14.17 11.27
C GLN A 162 -6.23 13.71 11.92
N SER A 163 -7.22 14.60 11.90
CA SER A 163 -8.55 14.30 12.41
C SER A 163 -9.18 13.14 11.64
N ILE A 164 -9.87 12.26 12.36
CA ILE A 164 -10.56 11.09 11.81
C ILE A 164 -12.08 11.13 11.99
N ALA A 165 -12.64 12.24 12.47
CA ALA A 165 -14.06 12.36 12.79
C ALA A 165 -14.98 12.13 11.58
N ALA A 166 -14.56 12.57 10.39
CA ALA A 166 -15.32 12.43 9.15
C ALA A 166 -14.90 11.25 8.27
N VAL A 167 -14.11 10.30 8.79
CA VAL A 167 -13.56 9.20 8.00
C VAL A 167 -14.57 8.07 7.87
N VAL A 168 -14.87 7.68 6.63
CA VAL A 168 -15.66 6.49 6.33
C VAL A 168 -14.74 5.28 6.21
N TRP A 169 -14.70 4.46 7.25
CA TRP A 169 -13.85 3.26 7.27
C TRP A 169 -14.45 2.10 6.45
N PRO A 170 -13.61 1.22 5.87
CA PRO A 170 -14.07 -0.02 5.25
C PRO A 170 -14.85 -0.88 6.23
N VAL A 171 -16.04 -1.34 5.84
CA VAL A 171 -16.93 -2.17 6.68
C VAL A 171 -16.32 -3.50 7.12
N SER A 172 -15.22 -3.90 6.49
CA SER A 172 -14.46 -5.13 6.72
C SER A 172 -13.20 -4.95 7.55
N LEU A 173 -12.84 -3.72 7.90
CA LEU A 173 -11.60 -3.43 8.60
C LEU A 173 -11.59 -4.15 9.96
N GLN A 174 -10.59 -5.00 10.18
CA GLN A 174 -10.45 -5.80 11.39
C GLN A 174 -9.35 -5.26 12.30
N GLN A 175 -8.29 -4.71 11.71
CA GLN A 175 -7.15 -4.19 12.45
C GLN A 175 -6.83 -2.78 11.96
N LEU A 176 -6.83 -1.85 12.90
CA LEU A 176 -6.48 -0.46 12.67
C LEU A 176 -5.42 -0.03 13.68
N SER A 177 -4.31 0.49 13.17
CA SER A 177 -3.20 0.98 14.00
C SER A 177 -2.85 2.41 13.64
N PHE A 178 -2.78 3.27 14.66
CA PHE A 178 -2.33 4.64 14.55
C PHE A 178 -0.91 4.81 15.08
N GLY A 179 -0.21 5.82 14.55
CA GLY A 179 1.12 6.17 15.01
C GLY A 179 1.15 6.77 16.41
N TYR A 180 2.35 6.82 16.99
CA TYR A 180 2.60 7.33 18.35
C TYR A 180 2.05 8.73 18.60
N HIS A 181 2.08 9.59 17.58
CA HIS A 181 1.66 10.97 17.69
C HIS A 181 0.16 11.20 17.52
N PHE A 182 -0.63 10.18 17.21
CA PHE A 182 -2.07 10.33 17.11
C PHE A 182 -2.66 10.71 18.48
N ASN A 183 -3.27 11.89 18.53
CA ASN A 183 -3.76 12.54 19.75
C ASN A 183 -5.11 13.23 19.54
N GLU A 184 -5.84 12.86 18.49
CA GLU A 184 -7.15 13.41 18.18
C GLU A 184 -8.26 12.73 19.01
N SER A 185 -9.36 13.44 19.25
CA SER A 185 -10.54 12.84 19.88
C SER A 185 -11.14 11.77 18.96
N ILE A 186 -11.61 10.69 19.59
CA ILE A 186 -12.28 9.57 18.93
C ILE A 186 -13.78 9.51 19.23
N ASP A 187 -14.34 10.51 19.91
CA ASP A 187 -15.71 10.50 20.43
C ASP A 187 -16.76 10.48 19.31
N GLU A 188 -16.46 11.15 18.20
CA GLU A 188 -17.35 11.26 17.04
C GLU A 188 -17.03 10.24 15.93
N VAL A 189 -16.13 9.29 16.21
CA VAL A 189 -15.66 8.34 15.18
C VAL A 189 -16.60 7.14 15.09
N VAL A 190 -17.14 6.92 13.89
CA VAL A 190 -17.94 5.73 13.57
C VAL A 190 -17.02 4.59 13.15
N TRP A 191 -16.70 3.69 14.08
CA TRP A 191 -15.85 2.53 13.81
C TRP A 191 -16.58 1.44 12.99
N PRO A 192 -15.87 0.70 12.12
CA PRO A 192 -16.46 -0.39 11.37
C PRO A 192 -16.82 -1.56 12.29
N VAL A 193 -17.99 -2.17 12.05
CA VAL A 193 -18.55 -3.24 12.89
C VAL A 193 -17.66 -4.49 13.00
N SER A 194 -16.75 -4.67 12.06
CA SER A 194 -15.79 -5.79 12.03
C SER A 194 -14.51 -5.54 12.81
N LEU A 195 -14.32 -4.34 13.40
CA LEU A 195 -13.06 -3.98 14.04
C LEU A 195 -12.81 -4.86 15.27
N GLN A 196 -11.70 -5.59 15.24
CA GLN A 196 -11.29 -6.51 16.30
C GLN A 196 -10.10 -5.95 17.10
N GLN A 197 -9.24 -5.18 16.45
CA GLN A 197 -8.04 -4.63 17.05
C GLN A 197 -7.90 -3.17 16.68
N LEU A 198 -7.83 -2.33 17.71
CA LEU A 198 -7.57 -0.90 17.60
C LEU A 198 -6.33 -0.59 18.43
N SER A 199 -5.27 -0.10 17.79
CA SER A 199 -4.09 0.42 18.48
C SER A 199 -4.05 1.93 18.29
N LEU A 200 -4.21 2.65 19.39
CA LEU A 200 -4.13 4.11 19.42
C LEU A 200 -2.71 4.54 19.82
N GLY A 201 -2.28 5.70 19.32
CA GLY A 201 -1.05 6.35 19.77
C GLY A 201 -1.07 6.66 21.27
N LYS A 202 0.11 6.97 21.84
CA LYS A 202 0.31 7.12 23.29
C LYS A 202 -0.57 8.21 23.94
N PHE A 203 -1.16 9.10 23.15
CA PHE A 203 -1.90 10.27 23.61
C PHE A 203 -3.33 10.38 23.09
N ALA A 204 -3.89 9.33 22.48
CA ALA A 204 -5.30 9.35 22.13
C ALA A 204 -6.13 9.41 23.43
N THR A 205 -6.78 10.53 23.67
CA THR A 205 -7.61 10.72 24.85
C THR A 205 -8.97 10.08 24.57
N SER A 206 -9.24 8.95 25.23
CA SER A 206 -10.62 8.59 25.57
C SER A 206 -11.07 9.51 26.71
N PRO A 207 -12.35 9.91 26.78
CA PRO A 207 -12.92 10.52 27.99
C PRO A 207 -12.75 9.61 29.21
#